data_AF-A0A9W6ZWX9-F1
#
_entry.id   AF-A0A9W6ZWX9-F1
#
_cell.length_a   1.000
_cell.length_b   1.000
_cell.length_c   1.000
_cell.angle_alpha   90.00
_cell.angle_beta   90.00
_cell.angle_gamma   90.00
#
_symmetry.space_group_name_H-M   'P 1'
#
loop_
_entity.id
_entity.type
_entity.pdbx_description
1 polymer ?
#
loop_
_entity_poly.entity_id
_entity_poly.type
_entity_poly.pdbx_seq_one_letter_code
_entity_poly.pdbx_strand_id
1 'polypeptide(L)'
;MAKMLGLDSAGCSMAVVFVVITGIFGASFGRKILTSLNVTDPITRGLALGVSAHGLGTASLKDEKEAFPFAAIAMAGVGIFSTILVGVGGKGIKALLG
;
A
#
# COMPACT_ATOMS: atom_id res chain seq x y z
N MET A 1 17.92 16.16 1.62
CA MET A 1 17.52 14.75 1.34
C MET A 1 17.15 14.54 -0.12
N ALA A 2 16.19 15.31 -0.70
CA ALA A 2 15.90 15.28 -2.14
C ALA A 2 17.15 15.53 -3.03
N LYS A 3 18.08 16.38 -2.55
CA LYS A 3 19.31 16.72 -3.27
C LYS A 3 20.48 15.73 -3.09
N MET A 4 20.36 14.71 -2.24
CA MET A 4 21.43 13.70 -2.00
C MET A 4 21.24 12.41 -2.81
N LEU A 5 20.09 12.23 -3.47
CA LEU A 5 19.73 11.01 -4.21
C LEU A 5 19.78 11.17 -5.74
N GLY A 6 20.19 12.34 -6.25
CA GLY A 6 20.33 12.57 -7.69
C GLY A 6 19.05 12.39 -8.51
N LEU A 7 17.87 12.44 -7.88
CA LEU A 7 16.59 12.44 -8.58
C LEU A 7 16.14 13.90 -8.74
N ASP A 8 16.28 14.42 -9.97
CA ASP A 8 15.59 15.63 -10.39
C ASP A 8 14.12 15.56 -10.00
N SER A 9 13.54 16.69 -9.55
CA SER A 9 12.15 16.81 -9.11
C SER A 9 11.14 16.20 -10.10
N ALA A 10 11.53 16.11 -11.38
CA ALA A 10 10.81 15.43 -12.44
C ALA A 10 10.69 13.90 -12.24
N GLY A 11 11.78 13.22 -11.85
CA GLY A 11 11.81 11.76 -11.66
C GLY A 11 10.92 11.29 -10.51
N CYS A 12 10.96 11.99 -9.36
CA CYS A 12 10.07 11.72 -8.23
C CYS A 12 8.59 11.94 -8.61
N SER A 13 8.29 13.00 -9.36
CA SER A 13 6.91 13.32 -9.76
C SER A 13 6.34 12.24 -10.68
N MET A 14 7.11 11.77 -11.66
CA MET A 14 6.66 10.71 -12.56
C MET A 14 6.49 9.37 -11.82
N ALA A 15 7.42 9.02 -10.93
CA ALA A 15 7.32 7.80 -10.12
C ALA A 15 6.04 7.79 -9.26
N VAL A 16 5.69 8.93 -8.65
CA VAL A 16 4.45 9.08 -7.88
C VAL A 16 3.23 8.90 -8.78
N VAL A 17 3.22 9.50 -9.98
CA VAL A 17 2.11 9.34 -10.94
C VAL A 17 1.91 7.87 -11.32
N PHE A 18 2.97 7.14 -11.68
CA PHE A 18 2.87 5.71 -12.02
C PHE A 18 2.40 4.86 -10.84
N VAL A 19 2.88 5.16 -9.62
CA VAL A 19 2.42 4.51 -8.38
C VAL A 19 0.93 4.74 -8.11
N VAL A 20 0.46 5.98 -8.31
CA VAL A 20 -0.95 6.31 -8.10
C VAL A 20 -1.84 5.62 -9.15
N ILE A 21 -1.43 5.61 -10.41
CA ILE A 21 -2.18 4.92 -11.49
C ILE A 21 -2.27 3.43 -11.21
N THR A 22 -1.15 2.77 -10.89
CA THR A 22 -1.15 1.35 -10.53
C THR A 22 -1.99 1.07 -9.28
N GLY A 23 -1.98 2.00 -8.30
CA GLY A 23 -2.85 1.95 -7.13
C GLY A 23 -4.36 2.05 -7.45
N ILE A 24 -4.75 2.93 -8.37
CA ILE A 24 -6.15 3.09 -8.83
C ILE A 24 -6.62 1.84 -9.59
N PHE A 25 -5.78 1.28 -10.46
CA PHE A 25 -6.08 0.04 -11.15
C PHE A 25 -6.24 -1.12 -10.16
N GLY A 26 -5.34 -1.26 -9.19
CA GLY A 26 -5.43 -2.27 -8.13
C GLY A 26 -6.70 -2.12 -7.28
N ALA A 27 -7.10 -0.89 -6.95
CA ALA A 27 -8.34 -0.62 -6.21
C ALA A 27 -9.61 -0.97 -7.00
N SER A 28 -9.61 -0.70 -8.31
CA SER A 28 -10.77 -0.94 -9.19
C SER A 28 -10.94 -2.42 -9.54
N PHE A 29 -9.84 -3.15 -9.70
CA PHE A 29 -9.85 -4.57 -10.07
C PHE A 29 -9.75 -5.52 -8.87
N GLY A 30 -9.15 -5.11 -7.75
CA GLY A 30 -8.89 -5.98 -6.61
C GLY A 30 -10.14 -6.62 -6.01
N ARG A 31 -11.23 -5.85 -5.86
CA ARG A 31 -12.51 -6.39 -5.36
C ARG A 31 -13.15 -7.37 -6.35
N LYS A 32 -13.07 -7.06 -7.66
CA LYS A 32 -13.56 -7.95 -8.73
C LYS A 32 -12.76 -9.26 -8.78
N ILE A 33 -11.44 -9.19 -8.60
CA ILE A 33 -10.56 -10.36 -8.60
C ILE A 33 -10.86 -11.26 -7.39
N LEU A 34 -10.99 -10.71 -6.18
CA LEU A 34 -11.34 -11.51 -4.99
C LEU A 34 -12.71 -12.16 -5.10
N THR A 35 -13.67 -11.46 -5.70
CA THR A 35 -15.01 -12.01 -5.97
C THR A 35 -14.95 -13.11 -7.03
N SER A 36 -14.13 -12.94 -8.08
CA SER A 36 -13.89 -13.95 -9.11
C SER A 36 -13.17 -15.19 -8.57
N LEU A 37 -12.32 -15.03 -7.55
CA LEU A 37 -11.63 -16.11 -6.85
C LEU A 37 -12.50 -16.78 -5.77
N ASN A 38 -13.78 -16.41 -5.65
CA ASN A 38 -14.72 -16.97 -4.68
C ASN A 38 -14.28 -16.82 -3.21
N VAL A 39 -13.53 -15.75 -2.89
CA VAL A 39 -13.16 -15.44 -1.50
C VAL A 39 -14.37 -14.81 -0.82
N THR A 40 -15.13 -15.63 -0.09
CA THR A 40 -16.33 -15.22 0.63
C THR A 40 -16.05 -14.81 2.08
N ASP A 41 -14.91 -15.22 2.64
CA ASP A 41 -14.56 -14.93 4.03
C ASP A 41 -14.21 -13.43 4.22
N PRO A 42 -14.96 -12.68 5.06
CA PRO A 42 -14.80 -11.24 5.20
C PRO A 42 -13.44 -10.85 5.80
N ILE A 43 -12.85 -11.71 6.63
CA ILE A 43 -11.53 -11.47 7.23
C ILE A 43 -10.45 -11.56 6.16
N THR A 44 -10.42 -12.66 5.41
CA THR A 44 -9.46 -12.92 4.34
C THR A 44 -9.58 -11.86 3.26
N ARG A 45 -10.81 -11.48 2.90
CA ARG A 45 -11.08 -10.46 1.88
C ARG A 45 -10.65 -9.06 2.33
N GLY A 46 -10.90 -8.73 3.60
CA GLY A 46 -10.45 -7.51 4.23
C GLY A 46 -8.92 -7.42 4.28
N LEU A 47 -8.25 -8.44 4.81
CA LEU A 47 -6.78 -8.50 4.85
C LEU A 47 -6.15 -8.47 3.47
N ALA A 48 -6.66 -9.25 2.52
CA ALA A 48 -6.09 -9.33 1.17
C ALA A 48 -6.13 -7.97 0.47
N LEU A 49 -7.26 -7.25 0.52
CA LEU A 49 -7.34 -5.90 -0.03
C LEU A 49 -6.56 -4.89 0.82
N GLY A 50 -6.59 -4.98 2.15
CA GLY A 50 -5.90 -4.04 3.02
C GLY A 50 -4.37 -4.14 2.96
N VAL A 51 -3.81 -5.33 2.74
CA VAL A 51 -2.36 -5.54 2.56
C VAL A 51 -1.92 -5.23 1.13
N SER A 52 -2.71 -5.64 0.14
CA SER A 52 -2.33 -5.54 -1.27
C SER A 52 -2.63 -4.17 -1.88
N ALA A 53 -3.51 -3.37 -1.25
CA ALA A 53 -3.95 -2.12 -1.82
C ALA A 53 -3.30 -0.89 -1.19
N HIS A 54 -3.12 0.11 -2.06
CA HIS A 54 -3.07 1.51 -1.66
C HIS A 54 -4.34 1.88 -0.87
N GLY A 55 -4.34 2.96 -0.08
CA GLY A 55 -5.50 3.36 0.75
C GLY A 55 -6.83 3.49 -0.04
N LEU A 56 -6.74 3.74 -1.35
CA LEU A 56 -7.86 3.74 -2.29
C LEU A 56 -8.55 2.36 -2.44
N GLY A 57 -7.82 1.25 -2.41
CA GLY A 57 -8.41 -0.10 -2.49
C GLY A 57 -9.03 -0.55 -1.17
N THR A 58 -8.50 -0.10 -0.03
CA THR A 58 -9.17 -0.23 1.28
C THR A 58 -10.51 0.50 1.27
N ALA A 59 -10.55 1.72 0.72
CA ALA A 59 -11.78 2.49 0.55
C ALA A 59 -12.80 1.83 -0.39
N SER A 60 -12.36 0.91 -1.26
CA SER A 60 -13.28 0.11 -2.06
C SER A 60 -14.15 -0.76 -1.13
N LEU A 61 -13.62 -1.38 -0.07
CA LEU A 61 -14.42 -2.24 0.81
C LEU A 61 -15.44 -1.51 1.69
N LYS A 62 -15.62 -0.19 1.55
CA LYS A 62 -16.59 0.60 2.33
C LYS A 62 -18.02 0.03 2.30
N ASP A 63 -18.40 -0.62 1.20
CA ASP A 63 -19.73 -1.20 1.04
C ASP A 63 -19.88 -2.54 1.81
N GLU A 64 -18.76 -3.18 2.15
CA GLU A 64 -18.70 -4.43 2.91
C GLU A 64 -18.28 -4.18 4.37
N LYS A 65 -19.30 -3.92 5.20
CA LYS A 65 -19.12 -3.53 6.61
C LYS A 65 -18.32 -4.54 7.45
N GLU A 66 -18.37 -5.82 7.10
CA GLU A 66 -17.65 -6.88 7.83
C GLU A 66 -16.17 -6.96 7.43
N ALA A 67 -15.84 -6.69 6.16
CA ALA A 67 -14.48 -6.78 5.64
C ALA A 67 -13.67 -5.48 5.81
N PHE A 68 -14.35 -4.33 5.82
CA PHE A 68 -13.72 -3.00 5.93
C PHE A 68 -12.83 -2.81 7.18
N PRO A 69 -13.23 -3.23 8.39
CA PRO A 69 -12.39 -3.08 9.59
C PRO A 69 -11.09 -3.88 9.49
N PHE A 70 -11.15 -5.10 8.96
CA PHE A 70 -9.97 -5.94 8.75
C PHE A 70 -9.03 -5.35 7.71
N ALA A 71 -9.57 -4.71 6.67
CA ALA A 71 -8.78 -3.99 5.68
C ALA A 71 -8.07 -2.75 6.28
N ALA A 72 -8.74 -2.03 7.18
CA ALA A 72 -8.13 -0.89 7.88
C ALA A 72 -6.98 -1.33 8.80
N ILE A 73 -7.15 -2.43 9.55
CA ILE A 73 -6.11 -3.00 10.41
C ILE A 73 -4.93 -3.48 9.57
N ALA A 74 -5.19 -4.19 8.47
CA ALA A 74 -4.16 -4.63 7.53
C ALA A 74 -3.34 -3.45 6.98
N MET A 75 -4.00 -2.38 6.56
CA MET A 75 -3.34 -1.17 6.05
C MET A 75 -2.49 -0.48 7.12
N ALA A 76 -2.99 -0.39 8.36
CA ALA A 76 -2.22 0.14 9.49
C ALA A 76 -0.97 -0.72 9.76
N GLY A 77 -1.10 -2.05 9.68
CA GLY A 77 0.02 -2.99 9.80
C GLY A 77 1.09 -2.79 8.72
N VAL A 78 0.68 -2.64 7.45
CA VAL A 78 1.60 -2.35 6.34
C VAL A 78 2.31 -1.00 6.55
N GLY A 79 1.61 0.02 7.05
CA GLY A 79 2.20 1.32 7.37
C GLY A 79 3.28 1.22 8.46
N ILE A 80 3.01 0.48 9.53
CA ILE A 80 3.98 0.22 10.61
C ILE A 80 5.19 -0.55 10.04
N PHE A 81 4.94 -1.63 9.29
CA PHE A 81 5.99 -2.44 8.68
C PHE A 81 6.88 -1.62 7.74
N SER A 82 6.28 -0.84 6.84
CA SER A 82 7.02 0.03 5.91
C SER A 82 7.81 1.11 6.65
N THR A 83 7.25 1.66 7.73
CA THR A 83 7.94 2.66 8.56
C THR A 83 9.14 2.06 9.28
N ILE A 84 9.00 0.85 9.83
CA ILE A 84 10.11 0.11 10.44
C ILE A 84 11.16 -0.22 9.39
N LEU A 85 10.75 -0.73 8.22
CA LEU A 85 11.65 -1.12 7.13
C LEU A 85 12.50 0.07 6.65
N VAL A 86 11.86 1.21 6.37
CA VAL A 86 12.54 2.44 5.95
C VAL A 86 13.32 3.06 7.12
N GLY A 87 12.77 3.06 8.32
CA GLY A 87 13.38 3.65 9.52
C GLY A 87 14.63 2.91 9.98
N VAL A 88 14.64 1.58 9.91
CA VAL A 88 15.80 0.73 10.22
C VAL A 88 16.80 0.77 9.07
N GLY A 89 16.34 0.67 7.82
CA GLY A 89 17.20 0.81 6.63
C GLY A 89 17.92 2.16 6.58
N GLY A 90 17.26 3.25 6.95
CA GLY A 90 17.83 4.60 6.98
C GLY A 90 18.84 4.83 8.11
N LYS A 91 18.73 4.12 9.24
CA LYS A 91 19.77 4.12 10.28
C LYS A 91 20.98 3.26 9.87
N GLY A 92 20.76 2.13 9.20
CA GLY A 92 21.83 1.27 8.67
C GLY A 92 22.62 1.89 7.51
N ILE A 93 21.95 2.58 6.59
CA ILE A 93 22.61 3.26 5.45
C ILE A 93 23.40 4.49 5.90
N LYS A 94 22.90 5.24 6.90
CA LYS A 94 23.67 6.34 7.50
C LYS A 94 24.87 5.88 8.33
N ALA A 95 24.82 4.65 8.87
CA ALA A 95 25.94 4.04 9.57
C ALA A 95 26.99 3.39 8.65
N LEU A 96 26.66 3.14 7.37
CA LEU A 96 27.56 2.60 6.35
C LEU A 96 28.23 3.68 5.48
N LEU A 97 27.68 4.90 5.47
CA LEU A 97 28.19 6.07 4.74
C LEU A 97 28.82 7.13 5.67
N GLY A 98 29.06 6.78 6.93
CA GLY A 98 29.78 7.59 7.92
C GLY A 98 31.05 6.88 8.36
#